data_AF-A0A9P4PL44-F1
#
_entry.id   AF-A0A9P4PL44-F1
#
_cell.length_a   1.000
_cell.length_b   1.000
_cell.length_c   1.000
_cell.angle_alpha   90.00
_cell.angle_beta   90.00
_cell.angle_gamma   90.00
#
_symmetry.space_group_name_H-M   'P 1'
#
loop_
_entity.id
_entity.type
_entity.pdbx_description
1 polymer ?
#
loop_
_entity_poly.entity_id
_entity_poly.type
_entity_poly.pdbx_seq_one_letter_code
_entity_poly.pdbx_strand_id
1 'polypeptide(L)'
;MDEHNVTTKFAADSVPAEQKERLHEVANELLNIYQTLVDMRYVDPEGLIRGPHELSEKLLTCYAQCELDPAIIYLYSIMPYIDGAETDAEDFFQGGAFFNQLSIRDVERGRDPRYLSPKGGFDDEEGQYMYPWYTPLSNCGNHSPIIIYDAKEHRIWIVDQIDGCTTDPVYRKGWYGESESEKDEASNWGDSGSSDWSGDGGSEEEMNFSDGASEGSSEFWNDEDDIGETREIDTMIEDQAEVIEYDEGFEHVEELEEWEREEAAAVNNRNSLEPIRSRPAGDVLRDINCLYRALKELPGQGEYSGWMEPAILKPLYLKNGWLDEFNGEQFEIDVARAYATERARYFAEEPLRQVKCYAGWAERAGTDIERYTKKNAEAQTPGDEWTTRFELWKAEERSERNARDLKMAKEKAEKLCPNGVCQKEEDLPLWQVEQLRVETQGKRESAQRNDHVTFAEQFKDNPERIRHMEGRHRRAQKQWAVYEEAFVASKFDAEHLRPGVTFQEATGIKSLGREDTLSSIASQKNVIEYLERYVQSVRDFAKTVPQNALAGIAAVEIEIQRNEKSLTDSRKRLKGSEKWLAEHGNTD
;
A
#
# COMPACT_ATOMS: atom_id res chain seq x y z
N MET A 1 35.01 -24.88 -14.01
CA MET A 1 34.58 -24.09 -15.17
C MET A 1 33.81 -25.03 -16.06
N ASP A 2 32.49 -25.06 -15.87
CA ASP A 2 31.59 -25.90 -16.66
C ASP A 2 31.48 -25.38 -18.10
N GLU A 3 31.51 -26.29 -19.09
CA GLU A 3 31.49 -25.96 -20.53
C GLU A 3 30.26 -25.11 -20.94
N HIS A 4 29.17 -25.16 -20.17
CA HIS A 4 27.95 -24.40 -20.43
C HIS A 4 28.12 -22.89 -20.11
N ASN A 5 28.87 -22.54 -19.06
CA ASN A 5 29.08 -21.14 -18.65
C ASN A 5 29.97 -20.38 -19.65
N VAL A 6 30.96 -21.08 -20.23
CA VAL A 6 31.84 -20.52 -21.27
C VAL A 6 31.03 -20.23 -22.54
N THR A 7 30.15 -21.15 -22.94
CA THR A 7 29.32 -21.05 -24.15
C THR A 7 28.36 -19.86 -24.11
N THR A 8 27.73 -19.61 -22.96
CA THR A 8 26.73 -18.55 -22.78
C THR A 8 27.34 -17.14 -22.94
N LYS A 9 28.55 -16.92 -22.41
CA LYS A 9 29.26 -15.64 -22.56
C LYS A 9 29.71 -15.38 -24.01
N PHE A 10 30.24 -16.39 -24.69
CA PHE A 10 30.60 -16.29 -26.11
C PHE A 10 29.38 -16.07 -27.03
N ALA A 11 28.21 -16.56 -26.63
CA ALA A 11 26.97 -16.35 -27.39
C ALA A 11 26.49 -14.89 -27.33
N ALA A 12 26.56 -14.23 -26.18
CA ALA A 12 26.20 -12.80 -26.08
C ALA A 12 27.13 -11.90 -26.92
N ASP A 13 28.40 -12.27 -27.05
CA ASP A 13 29.35 -11.55 -27.91
C ASP A 13 28.99 -11.68 -29.41
N SER A 14 28.26 -12.73 -29.79
CA SER A 14 27.87 -13.04 -31.16
C SER A 14 26.63 -12.30 -31.69
N VAL A 15 25.96 -11.50 -30.85
CA VAL A 15 24.78 -10.72 -31.25
C VAL A 15 25.15 -9.74 -32.39
N PRO A 16 24.38 -9.70 -33.51
CA PRO A 16 24.65 -8.81 -34.64
C PRO A 16 24.68 -7.33 -34.25
N ALA A 17 25.46 -6.51 -34.97
CA ALA A 17 25.63 -5.09 -34.66
C ALA A 17 24.32 -4.30 -34.68
N GLU A 18 23.45 -4.56 -35.66
CA GLU A 18 22.13 -3.92 -35.75
C GLU A 18 21.24 -4.28 -34.54
N GLN A 19 21.26 -5.55 -34.11
CA GLN A 19 20.52 -5.97 -32.93
C GLN A 19 21.11 -5.35 -31.66
N LYS A 20 22.44 -5.24 -31.55
CA LYS A 20 23.09 -4.52 -30.44
C LYS A 20 22.63 -3.06 -30.37
N GLU A 21 22.54 -2.36 -31.51
CA GLU A 21 22.07 -0.97 -31.56
C GLU A 21 20.65 -0.84 -30.99
N ARG A 22 19.72 -1.72 -31.38
CA ARG A 22 18.36 -1.77 -30.83
C ARG A 22 18.32 -2.05 -29.33
N LEU A 23 19.19 -2.95 -28.84
CA LEU A 23 19.29 -3.26 -27.39
C LEU A 23 19.90 -2.08 -26.61
N HIS A 24 20.85 -1.35 -27.20
CA HIS A 24 21.38 -0.11 -26.64
C HIS A 24 20.31 0.98 -26.58
N GLU A 25 19.43 1.10 -27.58
CA GLU A 25 18.30 2.03 -27.53
C GLU A 25 17.42 1.72 -26.30
N VAL A 26 16.99 0.47 -26.09
CA VAL A 26 16.20 0.08 -24.91
C VAL A 26 16.92 0.41 -23.60
N ALA A 27 18.19 0.05 -23.46
CA ALA A 27 18.96 0.32 -22.25
C ALA A 27 19.13 1.82 -21.98
N ASN A 28 19.34 2.62 -23.03
CA ASN A 28 19.47 4.07 -22.92
C ASN A 28 18.14 4.75 -22.57
N GLU A 29 17.03 4.31 -23.16
CA GLU A 29 15.73 4.90 -22.83
C GLU A 29 15.26 4.52 -21.43
N LEU A 30 15.51 3.28 -20.97
CA LEU A 30 15.32 2.93 -19.55
C LEU A 30 16.20 3.78 -18.62
N LEU A 31 17.46 4.03 -19.01
CA LEU A 31 18.34 4.91 -18.23
C LEU A 31 17.78 6.33 -18.16
N ASN A 32 17.22 6.85 -19.26
CA ASN A 32 16.58 8.16 -19.29
C ASN A 32 15.38 8.23 -18.34
N ILE A 33 14.53 7.19 -18.32
CA ILE A 33 13.39 7.12 -17.39
C ILE A 33 13.89 7.11 -15.94
N TYR A 34 14.84 6.23 -15.61
CA TYR A 34 15.37 6.14 -14.24
C TYR A 34 16.09 7.42 -13.81
N GLN A 35 16.78 8.10 -14.72
CA GLN A 35 17.38 9.40 -14.44
C GLN A 35 16.30 10.45 -14.15
N THR A 36 15.20 10.47 -14.91
CA THR A 36 14.05 11.33 -14.59
C THR A 36 13.50 11.04 -13.20
N LEU A 37 13.39 9.77 -12.79
CA LEU A 37 12.94 9.41 -11.43
C LEU A 37 13.92 9.86 -10.34
N VAL A 38 15.22 9.84 -10.61
CA VAL A 38 16.24 10.41 -9.73
C VAL A 38 16.09 11.94 -9.64
N ASP A 39 15.89 12.60 -10.78
CA ASP A 39 15.70 14.05 -10.86
C ASP A 39 14.42 14.48 -10.13
N MET A 40 13.37 13.64 -10.16
CA MET A 40 12.12 13.80 -9.42
C MET A 40 12.26 13.55 -7.89
N ARG A 41 13.46 13.20 -7.39
CA ARG A 41 13.71 12.78 -6.00
C ARG A 41 12.96 11.52 -5.55
N TYR A 42 12.46 10.72 -6.50
CA TYR A 42 11.80 9.46 -6.18
C TYR A 42 12.82 8.35 -5.92
N VAL A 43 13.82 8.25 -6.79
CA VAL A 43 14.94 7.30 -6.65
C VAL A 43 16.16 8.02 -6.09
N ASP A 44 16.79 7.44 -5.08
CA ASP A 44 18.08 7.91 -4.59
C ASP A 44 19.15 7.75 -5.70
N PRO A 45 19.96 8.78 -6.03
CA PRO A 45 20.94 8.69 -7.11
C PRO A 45 21.89 7.48 -6.97
N GLU A 46 22.23 7.10 -5.74
CA GLU A 46 23.08 5.96 -5.41
C GLU A 46 22.41 4.61 -5.71
N GLY A 47 21.08 4.59 -5.79
CA GLY A 47 20.30 3.41 -6.18
C GLY A 47 20.24 3.16 -7.68
N LEU A 48 20.58 4.14 -8.53
CA LEU A 48 20.64 3.94 -9.98
C LEU A 48 21.97 3.31 -10.40
N ILE A 49 21.96 2.02 -10.70
CA ILE A 49 23.15 1.29 -11.16
C ILE A 49 23.16 1.23 -12.68
N ARG A 50 24.21 1.80 -13.28
CA ARG A 50 24.41 1.86 -14.73
C ARG A 50 25.24 0.67 -15.22
N GLY A 51 24.91 0.16 -16.41
CA GLY A 51 25.74 -0.83 -17.08
C GLY A 51 27.06 -0.24 -17.63
N PRO A 52 27.96 -1.09 -18.14
CA PRO A 52 27.84 -2.54 -18.23
C PRO A 52 28.12 -3.25 -16.89
N HIS A 53 27.52 -4.43 -16.70
CA HIS A 53 27.59 -5.23 -15.48
C HIS A 53 28.48 -6.46 -15.66
N GLU A 54 29.14 -6.87 -14.58
CA GLU A 54 29.84 -8.14 -14.53
C GLU A 54 28.87 -9.27 -14.13
N LEU A 55 28.55 -10.14 -15.10
CA LEU A 55 27.68 -11.28 -14.86
C LEU A 55 28.42 -12.40 -14.12
N SER A 56 27.94 -12.74 -12.93
CA SER A 56 28.51 -13.82 -12.12
C SER A 56 28.28 -15.21 -12.75
N GLU A 57 29.11 -16.20 -12.41
CA GLU A 57 28.95 -17.58 -12.92
C GLU A 57 27.58 -18.17 -12.56
N LYS A 58 27.07 -17.87 -11.36
CA LYS A 58 25.74 -18.29 -10.92
C LYS A 58 24.62 -17.68 -11.76
N LEU A 59 24.73 -16.39 -12.09
CA LEU A 59 23.76 -15.72 -12.96
C LEU A 59 23.74 -16.33 -14.36
N LEU A 60 24.93 -16.57 -14.95
CA LEU A 60 25.01 -17.22 -16.25
C LEU A 60 24.41 -18.63 -16.26
N THR A 61 24.59 -19.40 -15.17
CA THR A 61 23.93 -20.70 -15.00
C THR A 61 22.40 -20.55 -14.92
N CYS A 62 21.89 -19.58 -14.18
CA CYS A 62 20.45 -19.26 -14.12
C CYS A 62 19.91 -18.87 -15.50
N TYR A 63 20.62 -18.03 -16.26
CA TYR A 63 20.20 -17.59 -17.59
C TYR A 63 20.13 -18.76 -18.58
N ALA A 64 21.07 -19.70 -18.49
CA ALA A 64 21.04 -20.92 -19.28
C ALA A 64 19.87 -21.84 -18.89
N GLN A 65 19.55 -21.95 -17.59
CA GLN A 65 18.39 -22.71 -17.10
C GLN A 65 17.05 -22.10 -17.51
N CYS A 66 16.99 -20.76 -17.59
CA CYS A 66 15.82 -20.03 -18.09
C CYS A 66 15.76 -19.98 -19.62
N GLU A 67 16.71 -20.63 -20.31
CA GLU A 67 16.81 -20.68 -21.77
C GLU A 67 16.82 -19.29 -22.43
N LEU A 68 17.49 -18.31 -21.82
CA LEU A 68 17.51 -16.94 -22.34
C LEU A 68 18.28 -16.84 -23.66
N ASP A 69 17.71 -16.10 -24.61
CA ASP A 69 18.36 -15.80 -25.89
C ASP A 69 19.63 -14.94 -25.67
N PRO A 70 20.71 -15.14 -26.46
CA PRO A 70 21.92 -14.33 -26.36
C PRO A 70 21.70 -12.82 -26.44
N ALA A 71 20.67 -12.36 -27.16
CA ALA A 71 20.28 -10.95 -27.20
C ALA A 71 19.79 -10.44 -25.84
N ILE A 72 19.00 -11.24 -25.11
CA ILE A 72 18.53 -10.89 -23.76
C ILE A 72 19.69 -10.89 -22.77
N ILE A 73 20.59 -11.87 -22.86
CA ILE A 73 21.79 -11.92 -22.02
C ILE A 73 22.69 -10.70 -22.28
N TYR A 74 22.84 -10.30 -23.54
CA TYR A 74 23.54 -9.06 -23.89
C TYR A 74 22.84 -7.83 -23.31
N LEU A 75 21.52 -7.71 -23.46
CA LEU A 75 20.73 -6.61 -22.87
C LEU A 75 20.93 -6.53 -21.36
N TYR A 76 20.82 -7.65 -20.65
CA TYR A 76 21.02 -7.70 -19.20
C TYR A 76 22.41 -7.22 -18.77
N SER A 77 23.43 -7.41 -19.62
CA SER A 77 24.77 -6.90 -19.34
C SER A 77 24.89 -5.39 -19.44
N ILE A 78 23.99 -4.68 -20.13
CA ILE A 78 24.06 -3.22 -20.33
C ILE A 78 22.89 -2.44 -19.71
N MET A 79 21.77 -3.11 -19.43
CA MET A 79 20.55 -2.50 -18.93
C MET A 79 20.76 -1.87 -17.55
N PRO A 80 20.33 -0.63 -17.30
CA PRO A 80 20.38 -0.05 -15.96
C PRO A 80 19.35 -0.75 -15.06
N TYR A 81 19.56 -0.71 -13.74
CA TYR A 81 18.57 -1.17 -12.78
C TYR A 81 18.60 -0.32 -11.51
N ILE A 82 17.54 -0.44 -10.71
CA ILE A 82 17.43 0.21 -9.41
C ILE A 82 17.77 -0.79 -8.31
N ASP A 83 18.78 -0.47 -7.50
CA ASP A 83 19.19 -1.29 -6.37
C ASP A 83 18.32 -0.98 -5.15
N GLY A 84 17.35 -1.87 -4.85
CA GLY A 84 16.49 -1.75 -3.67
C GLY A 84 17.22 -1.81 -2.33
N ALA A 85 18.53 -2.12 -2.30
CA ALA A 85 19.34 -1.93 -1.11
C ALA A 85 19.63 -0.44 -0.83
N GLU A 86 19.67 0.38 -1.86
CA GLU A 86 20.10 1.78 -1.82
C GLU A 86 18.92 2.77 -1.88
N THR A 87 17.74 2.35 -2.33
CA THR A 87 16.51 3.18 -2.35
C THR A 87 15.33 2.50 -1.65
N ASP A 88 14.33 3.30 -1.22
CA ASP A 88 13.01 2.82 -0.76
C ASP A 88 11.96 2.90 -1.88
N ALA A 89 12.37 3.22 -3.10
CA ALA A 89 11.52 3.20 -4.28
C ALA A 89 11.24 1.75 -4.70
N GLU A 90 10.00 1.31 -4.50
CA GLU A 90 9.56 -0.05 -4.84
C GLU A 90 8.78 -0.07 -6.17
N ASP A 91 7.99 0.98 -6.40
CA ASP A 91 7.10 1.07 -7.55
C ASP A 91 7.76 1.78 -8.73
N PHE A 92 7.37 1.34 -9.90
CA PHE A 92 7.69 1.87 -11.20
C PHE A 92 6.37 2.20 -11.92
N PHE A 93 6.42 2.34 -13.24
CA PHE A 93 5.33 2.78 -14.08
C PHE A 93 4.01 2.01 -13.82
N GLN A 94 2.91 2.75 -13.60
CA GLN A 94 1.57 2.21 -13.33
C GLN A 94 1.51 1.25 -12.12
N GLY A 95 2.40 1.39 -11.14
CA GLY A 95 2.44 0.53 -9.94
C GLY A 95 3.18 -0.81 -10.14
N GLY A 96 3.68 -1.10 -11.36
CA GLY A 96 4.59 -2.22 -11.57
C GLY A 96 5.87 -2.05 -10.76
N ALA A 97 6.64 -3.10 -10.47
CA ALA A 97 7.87 -2.99 -9.69
C ALA A 97 9.14 -2.89 -10.57
N PHE A 98 10.24 -2.38 -10.03
CA PHE A 98 11.53 -2.40 -10.75
C PHE A 98 12.01 -3.83 -11.01
N PHE A 99 12.54 -4.08 -12.21
CA PHE A 99 13.17 -5.35 -12.57
C PHE A 99 14.68 -5.29 -12.36
N ASN A 100 15.24 -6.23 -11.59
CA ASN A 100 16.68 -6.37 -11.42
C ASN A 100 17.20 -7.64 -12.10
N GLN A 101 17.80 -7.48 -13.26
CA GLN A 101 18.35 -8.60 -14.04
C GLN A 101 19.53 -9.32 -13.37
N LEU A 102 20.15 -8.73 -12.34
CA LEU A 102 21.21 -9.35 -11.55
C LEU A 102 20.66 -10.14 -10.35
N SER A 103 19.35 -10.12 -10.13
CA SER A 103 18.65 -10.97 -9.17
C SER A 103 18.22 -12.28 -9.84
N ILE A 104 18.75 -13.42 -9.38
CA ILE A 104 18.33 -14.76 -9.85
C ILE A 104 16.81 -14.93 -9.70
N ARG A 105 16.27 -14.49 -8.56
CA ARG A 105 14.85 -14.57 -8.24
C ARG A 105 14.00 -13.80 -9.26
N ASP A 106 14.42 -12.61 -9.64
CA ASP A 106 13.68 -11.76 -10.58
C ASP A 106 13.72 -12.37 -11.97
N VAL A 107 14.87 -12.90 -12.39
CA VAL A 107 15.03 -13.52 -13.71
C VAL A 107 14.19 -14.80 -13.84
N GLU A 108 14.17 -15.64 -12.81
CA GLU A 108 13.31 -16.83 -12.76
C GLU A 108 11.83 -16.45 -12.78
N ARG A 109 11.43 -15.48 -11.96
CA ARG A 109 10.05 -14.95 -11.95
C ARG A 109 9.66 -14.29 -13.26
N GLY A 110 10.61 -13.64 -13.93
CA GLY A 110 10.41 -13.01 -15.23
C GLY A 110 10.09 -13.98 -16.37
N ARG A 111 10.13 -15.31 -16.12
CA ARG A 111 9.63 -16.32 -17.05
C ARG A 111 8.14 -16.59 -16.90
N ASP A 112 7.52 -16.13 -15.81
CA ASP A 112 6.08 -16.09 -15.59
C ASP A 112 5.68 -14.79 -14.86
N PRO A 113 5.86 -13.63 -15.50
CA PRO A 113 5.69 -12.34 -14.83
C PRO A 113 4.25 -12.06 -14.38
N ARG A 114 3.25 -12.73 -14.98
CA ARG A 114 1.82 -12.60 -14.60
C ARG A 114 1.37 -13.58 -13.51
N TYR A 115 2.25 -14.46 -13.03
CA TYR A 115 1.93 -15.50 -12.04
C TYR A 115 0.85 -16.50 -12.50
N LEU A 116 0.80 -16.82 -13.79
CA LEU A 116 -0.20 -17.72 -14.37
C LEU A 116 0.13 -19.20 -14.16
N SER A 117 1.37 -19.52 -13.76
CA SER A 117 1.87 -20.89 -13.59
C SER A 117 1.62 -21.77 -14.83
N PRO A 118 2.16 -21.38 -16.01
CA PRO A 118 1.87 -22.04 -17.27
C PRO A 118 2.25 -23.52 -17.27
N LYS A 119 1.48 -24.34 -17.99
CA LYS A 119 1.66 -25.80 -18.10
C LYS A 119 1.80 -26.20 -19.57
N GLY A 120 2.88 -26.90 -19.87
CA GLY A 120 3.13 -27.41 -21.23
C GLY A 120 4.03 -26.51 -22.06
N GLY A 121 3.98 -26.65 -23.38
CA GLY A 121 4.71 -25.87 -24.36
C GLY A 121 3.96 -24.61 -24.81
N PHE A 122 4.50 -23.89 -25.79
CA PHE A 122 3.96 -22.61 -26.27
C PHE A 122 2.60 -22.70 -26.99
N ASP A 123 2.26 -23.88 -27.50
CA ASP A 123 1.02 -24.12 -28.26
C ASP A 123 -0.11 -24.73 -27.40
N ASP A 124 0.17 -25.05 -26.14
CA ASP A 124 -0.82 -25.60 -25.21
C ASP A 124 -1.75 -24.48 -24.69
N GLU A 125 -3.00 -24.81 -24.35
CA GLU A 125 -4.04 -23.83 -24.00
C GLU A 125 -3.65 -22.92 -22.81
N GLU A 126 -2.98 -23.48 -21.80
CA GLU A 126 -2.40 -22.76 -20.65
C GLU A 126 -0.86 -22.77 -20.72
N GLY A 127 -0.33 -22.77 -21.94
CA GLY A 127 1.07 -22.98 -22.25
C GLY A 127 2.01 -21.85 -21.81
N GLN A 128 3.31 -22.08 -22.01
CA GLN A 128 4.32 -21.03 -21.83
C GLN A 128 4.06 -19.87 -22.80
N TYR A 129 4.33 -18.64 -22.36
CA TYR A 129 4.08 -17.44 -23.17
C TYR A 129 5.29 -16.49 -23.25
N MET A 130 6.25 -16.63 -22.32
CA MET A 130 7.52 -15.93 -22.37
C MET A 130 8.50 -16.71 -23.24
N TYR A 131 8.71 -16.27 -24.48
CA TYR A 131 9.71 -16.87 -25.37
C TYR A 131 11.14 -16.57 -24.89
N PRO A 132 12.16 -17.35 -25.29
CA PRO A 132 13.57 -17.11 -24.97
C PRO A 132 14.07 -15.69 -25.24
N TRP A 133 13.53 -15.04 -26.27
CA TRP A 133 13.86 -13.67 -26.68
C TRP A 133 12.92 -12.60 -26.09
N TYR A 134 12.05 -12.98 -25.15
CA TYR A 134 11.21 -12.06 -24.37
C TYR A 134 11.78 -11.86 -22.97
N THR A 135 11.70 -10.64 -22.46
CA THR A 135 12.11 -10.30 -21.10
C THR A 135 11.22 -9.21 -20.51
N PRO A 136 10.88 -9.26 -19.21
CA PRO A 136 10.29 -8.11 -18.54
C PRO A 136 11.30 -6.95 -18.42
N LEU A 137 10.81 -5.73 -18.58
CA LEU A 137 11.50 -4.50 -18.19
C LEU A 137 10.97 -3.96 -16.84
N SER A 138 9.83 -4.45 -16.39
CA SER A 138 9.29 -4.24 -15.04
C SER A 138 8.75 -5.56 -14.48
N ASN A 139 8.78 -5.69 -13.16
CA ASN A 139 8.12 -6.78 -12.45
C ASN A 139 6.64 -6.44 -12.22
N CYS A 140 5.82 -7.46 -11.99
CA CYS A 140 4.46 -7.25 -11.50
C CYS A 140 4.50 -6.70 -10.07
N GLY A 141 3.84 -5.57 -9.84
CA GLY A 141 3.51 -5.08 -8.49
C GLY A 141 2.37 -5.88 -7.87
N ASN A 142 1.65 -5.34 -6.89
CA ASN A 142 0.37 -5.94 -6.49
C ASN A 142 -0.65 -5.63 -7.58
N HIS A 143 -1.07 -6.63 -8.36
CA HIS A 143 -2.11 -6.45 -9.37
C HIS A 143 -1.84 -5.36 -10.42
N SER A 144 -0.56 -5.05 -10.66
CA SER A 144 -0.15 -3.92 -11.51
C SER A 144 0.43 -4.36 -12.86
N PRO A 145 0.47 -3.47 -13.86
CA PRO A 145 0.91 -3.82 -15.20
C PRO A 145 2.40 -4.15 -15.30
N ILE A 146 2.73 -4.96 -16.30
CA ILE A 146 4.07 -5.47 -16.58
C ILE A 146 4.49 -4.98 -17.96
N ILE A 147 5.70 -4.44 -18.07
CA ILE A 147 6.32 -4.05 -19.33
C ILE A 147 7.16 -5.23 -19.82
N ILE A 148 6.85 -5.78 -21.00
CA ILE A 148 7.53 -6.92 -21.60
C ILE A 148 8.14 -6.51 -22.93
N TYR A 149 9.43 -6.80 -23.12
CA TYR A 149 10.20 -6.50 -24.33
C TYR A 149 10.46 -7.74 -25.18
N ASP A 150 10.25 -7.60 -26.48
CA ASP A 150 10.60 -8.56 -27.53
C ASP A 150 11.88 -8.14 -28.25
N ALA A 151 12.97 -8.89 -28.03
CA ALA A 151 14.26 -8.59 -28.66
C ALA A 151 14.35 -8.94 -30.15
N LYS A 152 13.39 -9.69 -30.69
CA LYS A 152 13.35 -10.11 -32.09
C LYS A 152 12.64 -9.08 -32.95
N GLU A 153 11.43 -8.68 -32.55
CA GLU A 153 10.63 -7.69 -33.28
C GLU A 153 10.85 -6.25 -32.78
N HIS A 154 11.60 -6.08 -31.69
CA HIS A 154 11.91 -4.78 -31.08
C HIS A 154 10.65 -3.98 -30.71
N ARG A 155 9.75 -4.66 -29.99
CA ARG A 155 8.46 -4.13 -29.54
C ARG A 155 8.27 -4.35 -28.04
N ILE A 156 7.39 -3.57 -27.45
CA ILE A 156 7.01 -3.68 -26.04
C ILE A 156 5.50 -3.89 -25.94
N TRP A 157 5.11 -4.75 -25.00
CA TRP A 157 3.75 -4.82 -24.46
C TRP A 157 3.73 -4.22 -23.05
N ILE A 158 2.65 -3.52 -22.71
CA ILE A 158 2.30 -3.17 -21.34
C ILE A 158 1.02 -3.91 -21.01
N VAL A 159 1.11 -4.89 -20.12
CA VAL A 159 0.08 -5.92 -19.92
C VAL A 159 -0.38 -5.91 -18.48
N ASP A 160 -1.70 -5.87 -18.27
CA ASP A 160 -2.29 -6.03 -16.94
C ASP A 160 -2.06 -7.45 -16.41
N GLN A 161 -1.88 -7.58 -15.09
CA GLN A 161 -1.71 -8.91 -14.50
C GLN A 161 -2.99 -9.74 -14.66
N ILE A 162 -4.14 -9.15 -14.32
CA ILE A 162 -5.38 -9.87 -14.08
C ILE A 162 -6.14 -10.11 -15.38
N ASP A 163 -6.49 -9.04 -16.10
CA ASP A 163 -7.27 -9.14 -17.33
C ASP A 163 -6.41 -9.58 -18.53
N GLY A 164 -5.09 -9.40 -18.45
CA GLY A 164 -4.16 -9.74 -19.54
C GLY A 164 -4.28 -8.86 -20.77
N CYS A 165 -5.04 -7.78 -20.68
CA CYS A 165 -5.23 -6.80 -21.73
C CYS A 165 -4.12 -5.76 -21.68
N THR A 166 -4.07 -4.89 -22.70
CA THR A 166 -3.10 -3.80 -22.69
C THR A 166 -3.53 -2.67 -21.74
N THR A 167 -2.56 -2.16 -20.97
CA THR A 167 -2.71 -0.94 -20.16
C THR A 167 -1.91 0.23 -20.72
N ASP A 168 -1.42 0.08 -21.96
CA ASP A 168 -0.70 1.15 -22.64
C ASP A 168 -1.60 2.39 -22.78
N PRO A 169 -1.18 3.55 -22.24
CA PRO A 169 -1.98 4.77 -22.28
C PRO A 169 -2.35 5.23 -23.70
N VAL A 170 -1.59 4.82 -24.72
CA VAL A 170 -1.91 5.13 -26.13
C VAL A 170 -3.19 4.42 -26.58
N TYR A 171 -3.50 3.26 -26.02
CA TYR A 171 -4.68 2.48 -26.38
C TYR A 171 -5.84 2.66 -25.39
N ARG A 172 -5.58 2.90 -24.10
CA ARG A 172 -6.64 3.20 -23.10
C ARG A 172 -6.91 4.70 -23.00
N LYS A 173 -7.90 5.19 -23.77
CA LYS A 173 -8.47 6.54 -23.56
C LYS A 173 -9.04 6.63 -22.14
N GLY A 174 -8.61 7.63 -21.38
CA GLY A 174 -9.10 7.88 -20.02
C GLY A 174 -8.13 7.49 -18.89
N TRP A 175 -7.06 6.74 -19.16
CA TRP A 175 -6.07 6.38 -18.12
C TRP A 175 -5.46 7.62 -17.43
N TYR A 176 -5.19 8.66 -18.22
CA TYR A 176 -4.75 9.98 -17.74
C TYR A 176 -5.70 11.08 -18.20
N GLY A 177 -6.99 10.76 -18.39
CA GLY A 177 -7.96 11.65 -19.03
C GLY A 177 -7.86 13.07 -18.48
N GLU A 178 -7.80 14.06 -19.39
CA GLU A 178 -8.08 15.45 -19.05
C GLU A 178 -9.48 15.47 -18.45
N SER A 179 -9.57 15.55 -17.13
CA SER A 179 -10.84 15.72 -16.49
C SER A 179 -11.38 17.09 -16.92
N GLU A 180 -12.40 17.12 -17.76
CA GLU A 180 -13.26 18.30 -17.96
C GLU A 180 -13.99 18.73 -16.66
N SER A 181 -13.59 18.22 -15.49
CA SER A 181 -14.18 18.44 -14.18
C SER A 181 -13.43 19.47 -13.32
N GLU A 182 -12.69 20.41 -13.91
CA GLU A 182 -12.26 21.65 -13.19
C GLU A 182 -13.46 22.52 -12.72
N LYS A 183 -14.71 22.05 -12.86
CA LYS A 183 -15.92 22.74 -12.41
C LYS A 183 -16.67 22.10 -11.24
N ASP A 184 -16.30 20.90 -10.79
CA ASP A 184 -17.03 20.21 -9.70
C ASP A 184 -16.21 20.03 -8.41
N GLU A 185 -15.09 20.75 -8.24
CA GLU A 185 -14.28 20.78 -7.00
C GLU A 185 -14.93 21.55 -5.83
N ALA A 186 -16.26 21.54 -5.76
CA ALA A 186 -16.99 21.85 -4.55
C ALA A 186 -17.97 20.70 -4.28
N SER A 187 -17.71 19.96 -3.19
CA SER A 187 -18.55 18.91 -2.60
C SER A 187 -18.57 17.53 -3.28
N ASN A 188 -17.49 16.74 -3.12
CA ASN A 188 -17.65 15.30 -2.85
C ASN A 188 -16.38 14.70 -2.22
N TRP A 189 -16.18 14.89 -0.91
CA TRP A 189 -15.19 14.13 -0.15
C TRP A 189 -15.93 12.98 0.53
N GLY A 190 -15.85 11.79 -0.06
CA GLY A 190 -16.32 10.57 0.57
C GLY A 190 -16.90 9.52 -0.37
N ASP A 191 -16.21 9.19 -1.46
CA ASP A 191 -16.39 7.88 -2.10
C ASP A 191 -15.24 7.61 -3.07
N SER A 192 -14.28 6.77 -2.69
CA SER A 192 -13.24 6.27 -3.59
C SER A 192 -13.53 4.80 -3.89
N GLY A 193 -13.80 4.54 -5.18
CA GLY A 193 -14.35 3.32 -5.76
C GLY A 193 -13.67 2.01 -5.37
N SER A 194 -14.53 1.02 -5.13
CA SER A 194 -14.20 -0.41 -5.07
C SER A 194 -14.28 -1.01 -6.47
N SER A 195 -13.24 -1.78 -6.82
CA SER A 195 -13.16 -2.61 -8.02
C SER A 195 -13.97 -3.90 -7.85
N ASP A 196 -14.57 -4.30 -8.96
CA ASP A 196 -15.56 -5.34 -9.13
C ASP A 196 -14.87 -6.71 -9.32
N TRP A 197 -14.91 -7.58 -8.29
CA TRP A 197 -14.52 -9.00 -8.44
C TRP A 197 -15.53 -9.91 -7.75
N SER A 198 -16.44 -10.45 -8.56
CA SER A 198 -17.43 -11.44 -8.15
C SER A 198 -16.97 -12.87 -8.45
N GLY A 199 -16.70 -13.64 -7.39
CA GLY A 199 -17.09 -15.06 -7.23
C GLY A 199 -16.38 -16.15 -8.03
N ASP A 200 -15.79 -17.16 -7.35
CA ASP A 200 -16.46 -18.41 -6.92
C ASP A 200 -15.41 -19.46 -6.50
N GLY A 201 -15.72 -20.31 -5.51
CA GLY A 201 -15.05 -21.62 -5.38
C GLY A 201 -14.44 -22.04 -4.04
N GLY A 202 -15.17 -21.92 -2.93
CA GLY A 202 -15.22 -22.89 -1.82
C GLY A 202 -13.94 -23.48 -1.19
N SER A 203 -13.69 -23.13 0.07
CA SER A 203 -13.27 -24.09 1.10
C SER A 203 -13.58 -23.55 2.50
N GLU A 204 -14.42 -24.28 3.23
CA GLU A 204 -14.70 -24.06 4.65
C GLU A 204 -13.46 -24.42 5.48
N GLU A 205 -12.72 -23.41 5.97
CA GLU A 205 -11.81 -23.58 7.11
C GLU A 205 -12.10 -22.52 8.18
N GLU A 206 -12.37 -23.02 9.38
CA GLU A 206 -12.75 -22.28 10.58
C GLU A 206 -11.65 -21.29 11.01
N MET A 207 -11.84 -20.00 10.73
CA MET A 207 -11.00 -18.94 11.30
C MET A 207 -11.59 -18.36 12.58
N ASN A 208 -10.72 -18.36 13.59
CA ASN A 208 -10.98 -18.15 15.01
C ASN A 208 -10.90 -16.64 15.35
N PHE A 209 -12.05 -15.95 15.38
CA PHE A 209 -12.07 -14.48 15.56
C PHE A 209 -11.88 -14.03 17.02
N SER A 210 -10.70 -13.46 17.21
CA SER A 210 -10.08 -12.73 18.31
C SER A 210 -10.75 -11.48 18.93
N ASP A 211 -12.07 -11.23 18.99
CA ASP A 211 -12.69 -10.24 19.93
C ASP A 211 -11.93 -10.08 21.28
N GLY A 212 -11.11 -9.03 21.34
CA GLY A 212 -10.45 -8.48 22.50
C GLY A 212 -10.50 -6.97 22.33
N ALA A 213 -11.39 -6.31 23.08
CA ALA A 213 -11.61 -4.87 23.01
C ALA A 213 -10.29 -4.12 23.32
N SER A 214 -9.76 -3.46 22.30
CA SER A 214 -8.67 -2.50 22.38
C SER A 214 -9.29 -1.12 22.60
N GLU A 215 -9.29 -0.65 23.85
CA GLU A 215 -9.34 0.79 24.13
C GLU A 215 -7.88 1.28 24.16
N GLY A 216 -7.50 2.11 23.19
CA GLY A 216 -6.36 3.03 23.31
C GLY A 216 -4.96 2.50 22.98
N SER A 217 -4.78 1.76 21.87
CA SER A 217 -3.47 1.64 21.23
C SER A 217 -3.61 1.97 19.74
N SER A 218 -3.11 3.14 19.34
CA SER A 218 -3.02 3.61 17.97
C SER A 218 -1.95 2.86 17.17
N GLU A 219 -2.00 1.54 17.18
CA GLU A 219 -1.25 0.71 16.24
C GLU A 219 -2.13 0.53 14.99
N PHE A 220 -1.86 1.37 13.99
CA PHE A 220 -1.70 1.01 12.58
C PHE A 220 -2.56 -0.18 12.10
N TRP A 221 -3.72 0.13 11.51
CA TRP A 221 -4.64 -0.87 10.93
C TRP A 221 -4.07 -1.42 9.62
N ASN A 222 -3.91 -2.74 9.55
CA ASN A 222 -4.02 -3.50 8.32
C ASN A 222 -5.52 -3.77 8.12
N ASP A 223 -6.10 -3.26 7.04
CA ASP A 223 -7.48 -3.49 6.66
C ASP A 223 -7.56 -4.67 5.68
N GLU A 224 -8.14 -5.79 6.14
CA GLU A 224 -8.75 -6.83 5.31
C GLU A 224 -10.14 -7.15 5.92
N ASP A 225 -11.16 -7.04 5.05
CA ASP A 225 -12.49 -7.66 5.04
C ASP A 225 -13.58 -7.33 6.09
N ASP A 226 -14.70 -6.79 5.57
CA ASP A 226 -15.99 -7.49 5.41
C ASP A 226 -17.21 -6.60 5.77
N ILE A 227 -17.87 -6.01 4.75
CA ILE A 227 -19.26 -5.51 4.88
C ILE A 227 -20.01 -5.68 3.55
N GLY A 228 -21.03 -6.56 3.57
CA GLY A 228 -21.95 -6.79 2.46
C GLY A 228 -23.04 -5.72 2.28
N GLU A 229 -23.48 -5.66 1.01
CA GLU A 229 -24.75 -5.21 0.44
C GLU A 229 -25.67 -4.27 1.25
N THR A 230 -25.89 -3.07 0.71
CA THR A 230 -27.26 -2.51 0.62
C THR A 230 -27.50 -1.84 -0.74
N ARG A 231 -28.69 -2.10 -1.27
CA ARG A 231 -29.19 -1.70 -2.59
C ARG A 231 -30.27 -0.63 -2.41
N GLU A 232 -30.43 0.19 -3.45
CA GLU A 232 -31.54 1.11 -3.76
C GLU A 232 -31.58 2.46 -3.01
N ILE A 233 -31.18 3.53 -3.70
CA ILE A 233 -32.04 4.69 -4.07
C ILE A 233 -31.37 5.36 -5.27
N ASP A 234 -31.97 5.16 -6.44
CA ASP A 234 -31.57 5.82 -7.68
C ASP A 234 -32.85 6.35 -8.33
N THR A 235 -33.11 7.66 -8.18
CA THR A 235 -34.17 8.34 -8.93
C THR A 235 -33.83 9.81 -9.18
N MET A 236 -33.59 10.09 -10.45
CA MET A 236 -33.86 11.33 -11.19
C MET A 236 -32.97 12.55 -10.88
N ILE A 237 -32.18 12.95 -11.88
CA ILE A 237 -32.27 14.24 -12.57
C ILE A 237 -31.66 14.04 -13.97
N GLU A 238 -32.54 13.92 -14.97
CA GLU A 238 -32.24 14.23 -16.36
C GLU A 238 -32.57 15.71 -16.55
N ASP A 239 -31.64 16.52 -17.07
CA ASP A 239 -32.01 17.68 -17.90
C ASP A 239 -30.83 18.12 -18.79
N GLN A 240 -30.93 17.71 -20.06
CA GLN A 240 -30.63 18.42 -21.29
C GLN A 240 -29.47 19.44 -21.31
N ALA A 241 -28.37 19.05 -21.94
CA ALA A 241 -27.46 19.95 -22.64
C ALA A 241 -27.29 19.49 -24.11
N GLU A 242 -27.59 20.38 -25.04
CA GLU A 242 -27.44 20.16 -26.49
C GLU A 242 -25.98 19.86 -26.84
N VAL A 243 -25.74 18.67 -27.37
CA VAL A 243 -24.46 18.25 -27.92
C VAL A 243 -24.21 19.00 -29.23
N ILE A 244 -23.16 19.82 -29.25
CA ILE A 244 -22.62 20.43 -30.47
C ILE A 244 -21.65 19.40 -31.08
N GLU A 245 -22.07 18.74 -32.17
CA GLU A 245 -21.20 17.87 -32.96
C GLU A 245 -20.13 18.70 -33.69
N TYR A 246 -18.87 18.51 -33.31
CA TYR A 246 -17.72 18.91 -34.13
C TYR A 246 -17.32 17.72 -35.01
N ASP A 247 -17.66 17.84 -36.30
CA ASP A 247 -17.22 16.95 -37.38
C ASP A 247 -15.75 17.25 -37.73
N GLU A 248 -14.83 16.65 -36.97
CA GLU A 248 -13.42 16.56 -37.38
C GLU A 248 -13.20 15.23 -38.11
N GLY A 249 -13.13 15.32 -39.44
CA GLY A 249 -12.92 14.20 -40.35
C GLY A 249 -11.57 13.49 -40.18
N PHE A 250 -11.47 12.66 -39.16
CA PHE A 250 -10.54 11.54 -39.11
C PHE A 250 -11.28 10.28 -39.56
N GLU A 251 -10.72 9.58 -40.56
CA GLU A 251 -11.18 8.24 -40.93
C GLU A 251 -11.12 7.34 -39.70
N HIS A 252 -12.30 7.00 -39.14
CA HIS A 252 -12.43 5.91 -38.18
C HIS A 252 -11.99 4.62 -38.87
N VAL A 253 -10.73 4.24 -38.68
CA VAL A 253 -10.34 2.84 -38.83
C VAL A 253 -11.10 2.11 -37.72
N GLU A 254 -12.09 1.30 -38.08
CA GLU A 254 -12.83 0.46 -37.14
C GLU A 254 -11.80 -0.38 -36.35
N GLU A 255 -11.61 -0.01 -35.07
CA GLU A 255 -10.74 -0.76 -34.18
C GLU A 255 -11.42 -2.09 -33.89
N LEU A 256 -10.81 -3.20 -34.35
CA LEU A 256 -11.27 -4.55 -34.00
C LEU A 256 -11.36 -4.70 -32.48
N GLU A 257 -12.45 -5.29 -32.01
CA GLU A 257 -12.63 -5.65 -30.60
C GLU A 257 -11.59 -6.70 -30.19
N GLU A 258 -11.29 -6.82 -28.90
CA GLU A 258 -10.18 -7.65 -28.42
C GLU A 258 -10.38 -9.15 -28.69
N TRP A 259 -11.60 -9.64 -28.56
CA TRP A 259 -11.97 -11.01 -28.91
C TRP A 259 -11.87 -11.31 -30.41
N GLU A 260 -12.11 -10.31 -31.28
CA GLU A 260 -11.91 -10.46 -32.73
C GLU A 260 -10.42 -10.60 -33.09
N ARG A 261 -9.53 -10.00 -32.29
CA ARG A 261 -8.07 -10.19 -32.44
C ARG A 261 -7.60 -11.56 -31.99
N GLU A 262 -8.13 -12.08 -30.89
CA GLU A 262 -7.82 -13.44 -30.43
C GLU A 262 -8.22 -14.48 -31.49
N GLU A 263 -9.44 -14.36 -32.03
CA GLU A 263 -9.91 -15.23 -33.11
C GLU A 263 -9.07 -15.06 -34.39
N ALA A 264 -8.70 -13.83 -34.75
CA ALA A 264 -7.86 -13.55 -35.92
C ALA A 264 -6.42 -14.08 -35.77
N ALA A 265 -5.87 -14.07 -34.56
CA ALA A 265 -4.53 -14.57 -34.27
C ALA A 265 -4.46 -16.12 -34.29
N ALA A 266 -5.61 -16.80 -34.18
CA ALA A 266 -5.74 -18.25 -34.18
C ALA A 266 -4.78 -18.95 -33.18
N VAL A 267 -4.50 -18.29 -32.04
CA VAL A 267 -3.59 -18.79 -31.02
C VAL A 267 -4.36 -19.65 -30.03
N ASN A 268 -3.95 -20.92 -29.90
CA ASN A 268 -4.58 -21.85 -28.95
C ASN A 268 -4.22 -21.53 -27.49
N ASN A 269 -3.05 -20.93 -27.27
CA ASN A 269 -2.54 -20.58 -25.95
C ASN A 269 -3.14 -19.26 -25.45
N ARG A 270 -3.96 -19.33 -24.40
CA ARG A 270 -4.63 -18.18 -23.77
C ARG A 270 -3.66 -17.24 -23.05
N ASN A 271 -2.47 -17.72 -22.72
CA ASN A 271 -1.45 -16.88 -22.07
C ASN A 271 -0.63 -16.06 -23.09
N SER A 272 -0.80 -16.30 -24.40
CA SER A 272 0.02 -15.66 -25.44
C SER A 272 -0.10 -14.14 -25.44
N LEU A 273 1.04 -13.47 -25.64
CA LEU A 273 1.10 -12.01 -25.76
C LEU A 273 0.81 -11.51 -27.18
N GLU A 274 0.80 -12.40 -28.19
CA GLU A 274 0.65 -12.01 -29.60
C GLU A 274 -0.69 -11.31 -29.92
N PRO A 275 -1.85 -11.69 -29.32
CA PRO A 275 -3.10 -10.96 -29.53
C PRO A 275 -3.12 -9.55 -28.90
N ILE A 276 -2.27 -9.31 -27.89
CA ILE A 276 -2.20 -8.06 -27.15
C ILE A 276 -1.50 -7.00 -28.01
N ARG A 277 -2.05 -5.78 -28.02
CA ARG A 277 -1.45 -4.65 -28.75
C ARG A 277 -0.05 -4.34 -28.20
N SER A 278 0.91 -4.21 -29.10
CA SER A 278 2.28 -3.79 -28.81
C SER A 278 2.67 -2.55 -29.62
N ARG A 279 3.78 -1.91 -29.27
CA ARG A 279 4.35 -0.75 -29.97
C ARG A 279 5.87 -0.88 -30.10
N PRO A 280 6.53 -0.12 -31.01
CA PRO A 280 7.98 -0.07 -31.08
C PRO A 280 8.60 0.28 -29.72
N ALA A 281 9.63 -0.46 -29.31
CA ALA A 281 10.16 -0.37 -27.95
C ALA A 281 10.67 1.03 -27.58
N GLY A 282 11.42 1.68 -28.48
CA GLY A 282 11.91 3.04 -28.27
C GLY A 282 10.79 4.07 -28.06
N ASP A 283 9.67 3.94 -28.78
CA ASP A 283 8.55 4.88 -28.67
C ASP A 283 7.83 4.73 -27.33
N VAL A 284 7.59 3.49 -26.88
CA VAL A 284 6.96 3.23 -25.57
C VAL A 284 7.80 3.82 -24.43
N LEU A 285 9.11 3.57 -24.43
CA LEU A 285 9.98 4.04 -23.35
C LEU A 285 10.15 5.57 -23.36
N ARG A 286 10.24 6.19 -24.54
CA ARG A 286 10.23 7.65 -24.67
C ARG A 286 8.93 8.25 -24.16
N ASP A 287 7.78 7.65 -24.49
CA ASP A 287 6.48 8.10 -24.01
C ASP A 287 6.36 8.00 -22.49
N ILE A 288 6.79 6.89 -21.88
CA ILE A 288 6.84 6.74 -20.41
C ILE A 288 7.64 7.88 -19.78
N ASN A 289 8.83 8.17 -20.33
CA ASN A 289 9.64 9.28 -19.83
C ASN A 289 8.93 10.64 -19.99
N CYS A 290 8.26 10.86 -21.13
CA CYS A 290 7.46 12.05 -21.37
C CYS A 290 6.30 12.19 -20.38
N LEU A 291 5.65 11.09 -20.00
CA LEU A 291 4.56 11.09 -19.02
C LEU A 291 5.04 11.55 -17.63
N TYR A 292 6.20 11.06 -17.16
CA TYR A 292 6.81 11.54 -15.91
C TYR A 292 7.22 13.01 -15.99
N ARG A 293 7.88 13.41 -17.07
CA ARG A 293 8.30 14.82 -17.27
C ARG A 293 7.09 15.77 -17.31
N ALA A 294 5.97 15.33 -17.87
CA ALA A 294 4.73 16.08 -17.93
C ALA A 294 3.87 15.99 -16.65
N LEU A 295 4.32 15.23 -15.63
CA LEU A 295 3.54 14.94 -14.41
C LEU A 295 2.13 14.38 -14.73
N LYS A 296 2.04 13.59 -15.81
CA LYS A 296 0.86 12.76 -16.13
C LYS A 296 0.94 11.43 -15.40
N GLU A 297 2.15 10.88 -15.34
CA GLU A 297 2.51 9.82 -14.40
C GLU A 297 3.29 10.43 -13.24
N LEU A 298 2.98 9.99 -12.02
CA LEU A 298 3.77 10.29 -10.83
C LEU A 298 4.34 8.98 -10.30
N PRO A 299 5.53 8.99 -9.70
CA PRO A 299 6.08 7.78 -9.14
C PRO A 299 5.45 7.46 -7.77
N GLY A 300 5.61 6.20 -7.32
CA GLY A 300 5.07 5.74 -6.05
C GLY A 300 3.55 5.85 -6.01
N GLN A 301 2.88 5.24 -6.98
CA GLN A 301 1.41 5.17 -7.06
C GLN A 301 0.91 3.73 -7.00
N GLY A 302 1.79 2.76 -6.73
CA GLY A 302 1.39 1.38 -6.46
C GLY A 302 0.88 1.24 -5.05
N GLU A 303 0.19 0.12 -4.79
CA GLU A 303 -0.52 -0.14 -3.53
C GLU A 303 0.39 -0.19 -2.29
N TYR A 304 1.70 -0.42 -2.49
CA TYR A 304 2.68 -0.46 -1.39
C TYR A 304 3.49 0.83 -1.24
N SER A 305 3.26 1.84 -2.09
CA SER A 305 3.94 3.12 -1.91
C SER A 305 3.40 3.89 -0.71
N GLY A 306 4.31 4.27 0.19
CA GLY A 306 4.03 5.30 1.20
C GLY A 306 4.12 6.72 0.67
N TRP A 307 3.98 6.92 -0.65
CA TRP A 307 4.06 8.23 -1.29
C TRP A 307 2.73 8.99 -1.18
N MET A 308 2.79 10.31 -1.33
CA MET A 308 1.59 11.15 -1.23
C MET A 308 0.70 10.99 -2.47
N GLU A 309 -0.59 11.19 -2.25
CA GLU A 309 -1.60 11.20 -3.31
C GLU A 309 -1.24 12.20 -4.43
N PRO A 310 -1.58 11.89 -5.70
CA PRO A 310 -1.30 12.76 -6.85
C PRO A 310 -1.79 14.20 -6.69
N ALA A 311 -2.96 14.37 -6.08
CA ALA A 311 -3.59 15.66 -5.83
C ALA A 311 -2.74 16.58 -4.94
N ILE A 312 -1.90 16.01 -4.07
CA ILE A 312 -0.98 16.74 -3.21
C ILE A 312 0.39 16.85 -3.89
N LEU A 313 0.87 15.77 -4.48
CA LEU A 313 2.24 15.66 -4.99
C LEU A 313 2.50 16.50 -6.25
N LYS A 314 1.58 16.51 -7.22
CA LYS A 314 1.74 17.26 -8.48
C LYS A 314 1.88 18.77 -8.25
N PRO A 315 1.04 19.44 -7.43
CA PRO A 315 1.25 20.84 -7.07
C PRO A 315 2.62 21.13 -6.44
N LEU A 316 3.19 20.18 -5.68
CA LEU A 316 4.50 20.38 -5.04
C LEU A 316 5.65 20.36 -6.05
N TYR A 317 5.61 19.48 -7.06
CA TYR A 317 6.57 19.52 -8.15
C TYR A 317 6.54 20.87 -8.88
N LEU A 318 5.34 21.34 -9.24
CA LEU A 318 5.15 22.63 -9.91
C LEU A 318 5.62 23.80 -9.05
N LYS A 319 5.26 23.82 -7.76
CA LYS A 319 5.69 24.84 -6.78
C LYS A 319 7.21 24.92 -6.69
N ASN A 320 7.90 23.79 -6.82
CA ASN A 320 9.34 23.70 -6.68
C ASN A 320 10.10 23.81 -8.02
N GLY A 321 9.44 24.24 -9.10
CA GLY A 321 10.11 24.59 -10.35
C GLY A 321 10.31 23.42 -11.32
N TRP A 322 9.59 22.30 -11.14
CA TRP A 322 9.61 21.23 -12.13
C TRP A 322 9.08 21.75 -13.48
N LEU A 323 9.78 21.60 -14.60
CA LEU A 323 10.98 20.76 -14.82
C LEU A 323 12.32 21.52 -14.85
N ASP A 324 12.33 22.77 -15.28
CA ASP A 324 13.56 23.47 -15.68
C ASP A 324 14.33 24.12 -14.51
N GLU A 325 13.64 24.50 -13.43
CA GLU A 325 14.22 25.18 -12.27
C GLU A 325 13.99 24.38 -10.97
N PHE A 326 13.97 23.04 -11.08
CA PHE A 326 13.55 22.18 -9.99
C PHE A 326 14.49 22.24 -8.78
N ASN A 327 13.98 22.72 -7.65
CA ASN A 327 14.65 22.69 -6.37
C ASN A 327 14.27 21.42 -5.60
N GLY A 328 15.03 20.35 -5.84
CA GLY A 328 14.76 19.06 -5.21
C GLY A 328 14.92 19.04 -3.68
N GLU A 329 15.77 19.89 -3.09
CA GLU A 329 15.91 19.96 -1.62
C GLU A 329 14.68 20.62 -0.99
N GLN A 330 14.24 21.76 -1.53
CA GLN A 330 13.02 22.43 -1.09
C GLN A 330 11.77 21.57 -1.33
N PHE A 331 11.75 20.80 -2.43
CA PHE A 331 10.70 19.83 -2.70
C PHE A 331 10.60 18.76 -1.60
N GLU A 332 11.71 18.12 -1.20
CA GLU A 332 11.70 17.12 -0.12
C GLU A 332 11.19 17.73 1.21
N ILE A 333 11.57 18.97 1.52
CA ILE A 333 11.06 19.72 2.70
C ILE A 333 9.55 19.95 2.58
N ASP A 334 9.08 20.44 1.44
CA ASP A 334 7.67 20.71 1.19
C ASP A 334 6.81 19.44 1.23
N VAL A 335 7.35 18.33 0.72
CA VAL A 335 6.75 16.98 0.82
C VAL A 335 6.56 16.59 2.28
N ALA A 336 7.59 16.72 3.12
CA ALA A 336 7.49 16.42 4.55
C ALA A 336 6.46 17.31 5.26
N ARG A 337 6.37 18.59 4.90
CA ARG A 337 5.36 19.52 5.44
C ARG A 337 3.94 19.19 4.99
N ALA A 338 3.76 18.82 3.74
CA ALA A 338 2.46 18.42 3.20
C ALA A 338 1.96 17.14 3.87
N TYR A 339 2.81 16.12 3.97
CA TYR A 339 2.53 14.90 4.73
C TYR A 339 2.12 15.21 6.17
N ALA A 340 2.88 16.05 6.88
CA ALA A 340 2.55 16.44 8.24
C ALA A 340 1.21 17.18 8.35
N THR A 341 0.83 17.96 7.33
CA THR A 341 -0.45 18.68 7.30
C THR A 341 -1.62 17.70 7.10
N GLU A 342 -1.47 16.77 6.17
CA GLU A 342 -2.46 15.74 5.86
C GLU A 342 -2.66 14.81 7.07
N ARG A 343 -1.57 14.32 7.67
CA ARG A 343 -1.62 13.55 8.93
C ARG A 343 -2.24 14.34 10.08
N ALA A 344 -1.92 15.61 10.22
CA ALA A 344 -2.50 16.43 11.28
C ALA A 344 -4.01 16.64 11.09
N ARG A 345 -4.47 16.81 9.84
CA ARG A 345 -5.91 16.85 9.51
C ARG A 345 -6.56 15.52 9.87
N TYR A 346 -5.94 14.40 9.48
CA TYR A 346 -6.40 13.08 9.87
C TYR A 346 -6.55 13.00 11.40
N PHE A 347 -5.52 13.29 12.20
CA PHE A 347 -5.62 13.24 13.66
C PHE A 347 -6.65 14.19 14.26
N ALA A 348 -6.82 15.39 13.68
CA ALA A 348 -7.83 16.33 14.14
C ALA A 348 -9.25 15.75 14.02
N GLU A 349 -9.53 15.01 12.95
CA GLU A 349 -10.84 14.40 12.67
C GLU A 349 -11.12 13.10 13.43
N GLU A 350 -10.16 12.60 14.21
CA GLU A 350 -10.29 11.36 14.99
C GLU A 350 -11.54 11.32 15.88
N PRO A 351 -11.94 12.39 16.60
CA PRO A 351 -13.18 12.36 17.38
C PRO A 351 -14.43 12.10 16.54
N LEU A 352 -14.50 12.63 15.31
CA LEU A 352 -15.63 12.42 14.41
C LEU A 352 -15.62 11.01 13.80
N ARG A 353 -14.44 10.51 13.42
CA ARG A 353 -14.29 9.12 12.97
C ARG A 353 -14.68 8.12 14.06
N GLN A 354 -14.32 8.38 15.32
CA GLN A 354 -14.76 7.55 16.46
C GLN A 354 -16.29 7.54 16.59
N VAL A 355 -16.96 8.68 16.43
CA VAL A 355 -18.44 8.73 16.43
C VAL A 355 -19.01 7.88 15.30
N LYS A 356 -18.49 8.00 14.06
CA LYS A 356 -18.94 7.19 12.91
C LYS A 356 -18.73 5.69 13.16
N CYS A 357 -17.55 5.32 13.67
CA CYS A 357 -17.17 3.95 13.99
C CYS A 357 -18.12 3.34 15.03
N TYR A 358 -18.30 3.98 16.19
CA TYR A 358 -19.19 3.47 17.24
C TYR A 358 -20.66 3.48 16.83
N ALA A 359 -21.09 4.38 15.95
CA ALA A 359 -22.44 4.36 15.39
C ALA A 359 -22.65 3.11 14.52
N GLY A 360 -21.72 2.80 13.62
CA GLY A 360 -21.76 1.58 12.81
C GLY A 360 -21.71 0.30 13.66
N TRP A 361 -20.90 0.29 14.73
CA TRP A 361 -20.88 -0.84 15.66
C TRP A 361 -22.17 -1.00 16.47
N ALA A 362 -22.84 0.09 16.84
CA ALA A 362 -24.13 0.04 17.52
C ALA A 362 -25.22 -0.50 16.58
N GLU A 363 -25.22 -0.08 15.31
CA GLU A 363 -26.14 -0.59 14.28
C GLU A 363 -25.93 -2.09 14.01
N ARG A 364 -24.67 -2.52 13.82
CA ARG A 364 -24.31 -3.93 13.64
C ARG A 364 -24.74 -4.78 14.85
N ALA A 365 -24.57 -4.27 16.06
CA ALA A 365 -25.01 -4.96 17.27
C ALA A 365 -26.54 -5.14 17.30
N GLY A 366 -27.32 -4.15 16.84
CA GLY A 366 -28.77 -4.29 16.66
C GLY A 366 -29.14 -5.42 15.70
N THR A 367 -28.47 -5.49 14.54
CA THR A 367 -28.66 -6.56 13.55
C THR A 367 -28.32 -7.94 14.12
N ASP A 368 -27.23 -8.04 14.89
CA ASP A 368 -26.84 -9.27 15.60
C ASP A 368 -27.92 -9.71 16.61
N ILE A 369 -28.44 -8.79 17.41
CA ILE A 369 -29.50 -9.07 18.39
C ILE A 369 -30.74 -9.63 17.69
N GLU A 370 -31.18 -9.02 16.59
CA GLU A 370 -32.33 -9.52 15.81
C GLU A 370 -32.06 -10.92 15.25
N ARG A 371 -30.87 -11.13 14.66
CA ARG A 371 -30.43 -12.41 14.11
C ARG A 371 -30.43 -13.51 15.17
N TYR A 372 -29.83 -13.27 16.33
CA TYR A 372 -29.75 -14.27 17.40
C TYR A 372 -31.09 -14.47 18.12
N THR A 373 -31.93 -13.44 18.22
CA THR A 373 -33.31 -13.57 18.71
C THR A 373 -34.11 -14.52 17.83
N LYS A 374 -34.01 -14.38 16.49
CA LYS A 374 -34.65 -15.28 15.54
C LYS A 374 -34.12 -16.71 15.65
N LYS A 375 -32.80 -16.89 15.64
CA LYS A 375 -32.16 -18.22 15.80
C LYS A 375 -32.57 -18.88 17.12
N ASN A 376 -32.68 -18.12 18.20
CA ASN A 376 -33.08 -18.64 19.50
C ASN A 376 -34.54 -19.14 19.50
N ALA A 377 -35.43 -18.45 18.76
CA ALA A 377 -36.81 -18.90 18.59
C ALA A 377 -36.95 -20.17 17.74
N GLU A 378 -35.97 -20.43 16.86
CA GLU A 378 -35.92 -21.60 15.98
C GLU A 378 -35.19 -22.81 16.60
N ALA A 379 -34.54 -22.64 17.76
CA ALA A 379 -33.75 -23.67 18.40
C ALA A 379 -34.59 -24.89 18.83
N GLN A 380 -34.14 -26.09 18.44
CA GLN A 380 -34.87 -27.33 18.68
C GLN A 380 -34.30 -28.17 19.83
N THR A 381 -33.05 -27.93 20.21
CA THR A 381 -32.38 -28.66 21.29
C THR A 381 -31.97 -27.70 22.41
N PRO A 382 -31.89 -28.18 23.67
CA PRO A 382 -31.36 -27.37 24.77
C PRO A 382 -29.91 -26.90 24.53
N GLY A 383 -29.11 -27.66 23.77
CA GLY A 383 -27.76 -27.24 23.40
C GLY A 383 -27.78 -26.00 22.50
N ASP A 384 -28.53 -26.07 21.40
CA ASP A 384 -28.63 -24.99 20.41
C ASP A 384 -29.29 -23.75 21.01
N GLU A 385 -30.31 -23.94 21.84
CA GLU A 385 -31.00 -22.85 22.54
C GLU A 385 -30.00 -22.09 23.42
N TRP A 386 -29.23 -22.77 24.26
CA TRP A 386 -28.32 -22.10 25.19
C TRP A 386 -27.06 -21.54 24.53
N THR A 387 -26.56 -22.17 23.46
CA THR A 387 -25.51 -21.56 22.62
C THR A 387 -26.02 -20.27 21.99
N THR A 388 -27.24 -20.27 21.43
CA THR A 388 -27.80 -19.07 20.80
C THR A 388 -28.17 -17.99 21.81
N ARG A 389 -28.69 -18.35 22.99
CA ARG A 389 -28.91 -17.40 24.10
C ARG A 389 -27.61 -16.76 24.57
N PHE A 390 -26.51 -17.51 24.58
CA PHE A 390 -25.22 -16.94 24.92
C PHE A 390 -24.71 -15.95 23.87
N GLU A 391 -24.86 -16.27 22.58
CA GLU A 391 -24.55 -15.33 21.49
C GLU A 391 -25.44 -14.07 21.54
N LEU A 392 -26.73 -14.23 21.82
CA LEU A 392 -27.65 -13.12 22.03
C LEU A 392 -27.19 -12.24 23.21
N TRP A 393 -26.87 -12.85 24.35
CA TRP A 393 -26.36 -12.13 25.51
C TRP A 393 -25.07 -11.36 25.19
N LYS A 394 -24.11 -11.97 24.45
CA LYS A 394 -22.91 -11.26 24.00
C LYS A 394 -23.25 -10.06 23.10
N ALA A 395 -24.21 -10.22 22.19
CA ALA A 395 -24.65 -9.13 21.32
C ALA A 395 -25.32 -7.99 22.11
N GLU A 396 -26.12 -8.30 23.13
CA GLU A 396 -26.73 -7.33 24.04
C GLU A 396 -25.66 -6.56 24.84
N GLU A 397 -24.70 -7.26 25.45
CA GLU A 397 -23.57 -6.64 26.17
C GLU A 397 -22.72 -5.74 25.25
N ARG A 398 -22.44 -6.19 24.01
CA ARG A 398 -21.75 -5.37 22.99
C ARG A 398 -22.57 -4.14 22.64
N SER A 399 -23.88 -4.26 22.47
CA SER A 399 -24.77 -3.14 22.18
C SER A 399 -24.75 -2.10 23.30
N GLU A 400 -24.86 -2.53 24.56
CA GLU A 400 -24.80 -1.62 25.72
C GLU A 400 -23.45 -0.91 25.82
N ARG A 401 -22.34 -1.63 25.60
CA ARG A 401 -21.00 -1.04 25.55
C ARG A 401 -20.88 -0.03 24.41
N ASN A 402 -21.21 -0.42 23.18
CA ASN A 402 -21.12 0.44 22.01
C ASN A 402 -21.99 1.70 22.17
N ALA A 403 -23.16 1.61 22.82
CA ALA A 403 -23.99 2.77 23.14
C ALA A 403 -23.33 3.72 24.15
N ARG A 404 -22.64 3.20 25.17
CA ARG A 404 -21.85 4.01 26.11
C ARG A 404 -20.68 4.69 25.41
N ASP A 405 -19.95 3.95 24.58
CA ASP A 405 -18.76 4.45 23.87
C ASP A 405 -19.17 5.49 22.84
N LEU A 406 -20.26 5.27 22.10
CA LEU A 406 -20.84 6.25 21.18
C LEU A 406 -21.23 7.53 21.90
N LYS A 407 -21.82 7.42 23.10
CA LYS A 407 -22.16 8.60 23.91
C LYS A 407 -20.91 9.38 24.32
N MET A 408 -19.89 8.69 24.84
CA MET A 408 -18.62 9.31 25.23
C MET A 408 -17.90 9.95 24.03
N ALA A 409 -17.90 9.28 22.88
CA ALA A 409 -17.33 9.79 21.65
C ALA A 409 -18.07 11.04 21.14
N LYS A 410 -19.40 11.06 21.21
CA LYS A 410 -20.20 12.26 20.88
C LYS A 410 -19.88 13.43 21.81
N GLU A 411 -19.79 13.19 23.12
CA GLU A 411 -19.41 14.23 24.09
C GLU A 411 -17.99 14.77 23.82
N LYS A 412 -17.06 13.87 23.49
CA LYS A 412 -15.68 14.22 23.11
C LYS A 412 -15.62 15.01 21.80
N ALA A 413 -16.37 14.59 20.77
CA ALA A 413 -16.47 15.26 19.49
C ALA A 413 -17.11 16.65 19.61
N GLU A 414 -18.17 16.81 20.41
CA GLU A 414 -18.77 18.11 20.66
C GLU A 414 -17.79 19.07 21.36
N LYS A 415 -16.97 18.54 22.27
CA LYS A 415 -15.95 19.32 22.98
C LYS A 415 -14.78 19.75 22.09
N LEU A 416 -14.28 18.83 21.25
CA LEU A 416 -13.06 19.05 20.45
C LEU A 416 -13.34 19.57 19.03
N CYS A 417 -14.51 19.26 18.48
CA CYS A 417 -14.93 19.59 17.13
C CYS A 417 -16.31 20.27 17.13
N PRO A 418 -16.46 21.44 17.80
CA PRO A 418 -17.74 22.12 17.89
C PRO A 418 -18.28 22.43 16.48
N ASN A 419 -19.55 22.14 16.24
CA ASN A 419 -20.20 22.24 14.92
C ASN A 419 -19.58 21.34 13.83
N GLY A 420 -18.90 20.26 14.20
CA GLY A 420 -18.27 19.33 13.26
C GLY A 420 -16.95 19.82 12.67
N VAL A 421 -16.40 20.95 13.16
CA VAL A 421 -15.11 21.47 12.71
C VAL A 421 -14.04 21.16 13.76
N CYS A 422 -13.19 20.17 13.48
CA CYS A 422 -12.12 19.75 14.40
C CYS A 422 -10.87 20.61 14.33
N GLN A 423 -10.60 21.20 13.17
CA GLN A 423 -9.41 21.99 12.92
C GLN A 423 -9.82 23.34 12.35
N LYS A 424 -9.46 24.41 13.07
CA LYS A 424 -9.61 25.76 12.52
C LYS A 424 -8.43 26.04 11.60
N GLU A 425 -8.72 26.69 10.49
CA GLU A 425 -7.71 27.06 9.49
C GLU A 425 -6.57 27.91 10.10
N GLU A 426 -6.92 28.81 11.04
CA GLU A 426 -5.98 29.65 11.77
C GLU A 426 -5.01 28.90 12.70
N ASP A 427 -5.31 27.65 13.06
CA ASP A 427 -4.48 26.80 13.92
C ASP A 427 -3.62 25.81 13.11
N LEU A 428 -3.85 25.68 11.80
CA LEU A 428 -3.13 24.74 10.91
C LEU A 428 -1.60 24.80 11.06
N PRO A 429 -0.95 25.97 11.18
CA PRO A 429 0.50 26.02 11.37
C PRO A 429 0.96 25.32 12.65
N LEU A 430 0.19 25.41 13.74
CA LEU A 430 0.51 24.76 15.01
C LEU A 430 0.36 23.24 14.92
N TRP A 431 -0.66 22.77 14.20
CA TRP A 431 -0.87 21.35 13.89
C TRP A 431 0.26 20.76 13.05
N GLN A 432 0.66 21.45 11.98
CA GLN A 432 1.78 21.03 11.13
C GLN A 432 3.08 20.93 11.94
N VAL A 433 3.39 21.93 12.78
CA VAL A 433 4.60 21.93 13.61
C VAL A 433 4.60 20.80 14.62
N GLU A 434 3.47 20.56 15.28
CA GLU A 434 3.37 19.48 16.26
C GLU A 434 3.49 18.10 15.59
N GLN A 435 2.87 17.90 14.42
CA GLN A 435 3.05 16.65 13.67
C GLN A 435 4.50 16.47 13.23
N LEU A 436 5.15 17.52 12.70
CA LEU A 436 6.56 17.45 12.33
C LEU A 436 7.46 17.18 13.53
N ARG A 437 7.16 17.70 14.72
CA ARG A 437 7.91 17.38 15.94
C ARG A 437 7.93 15.86 16.19
N VAL A 438 6.77 15.23 16.07
CA VAL A 438 6.58 13.78 16.28
C VAL A 438 7.30 12.98 15.20
N GLU A 439 7.10 13.34 13.93
CA GLU A 439 7.75 12.66 12.80
C GLU A 439 9.28 12.80 12.85
N THR A 440 9.80 14.01 13.09
CA THR A 440 11.24 14.27 13.21
C THR A 440 11.86 13.46 14.35
N GLN A 441 11.15 13.31 15.49
CA GLN A 441 11.59 12.43 16.56
C GLN A 441 11.63 10.97 16.12
N GLY A 442 10.59 10.47 15.44
CA GLY A 442 10.55 9.11 14.90
C GLY A 442 11.67 8.84 13.88
N LYS A 443 11.95 9.79 12.99
CA LYS A 443 13.04 9.71 12.01
C LYS A 443 14.41 9.72 12.69
N ARG A 444 14.60 10.54 13.73
CA ARG A 444 15.81 10.54 14.55
C ARG A 444 16.03 9.21 15.26
N GLU A 445 15.01 8.65 15.91
CA GLU A 445 15.07 7.35 16.57
C GLU A 445 15.37 6.22 15.56
N SER A 446 14.81 6.29 14.36
CA SER A 446 15.11 5.35 13.26
C SER A 446 16.57 5.44 12.82
N ALA A 447 17.08 6.66 12.57
CA ALA A 447 18.47 6.89 12.20
C ALA A 447 19.46 6.41 13.28
N GLN A 448 19.12 6.56 14.56
CA GLN A 448 19.93 6.09 15.69
C GLN A 448 19.86 4.57 15.89
N ARG A 449 18.68 3.96 15.76
CA ARG A 449 18.52 2.49 15.87
C ARG A 449 19.26 1.75 14.76
N ASN A 450 19.35 2.36 13.59
CA ASN A 450 20.08 1.82 12.45
C ASN A 450 21.61 1.98 12.58
N ASP A 451 22.17 2.07 13.80
CA ASP A 451 23.62 2.24 13.99
C ASP A 451 24.40 1.09 13.34
N HIS A 452 25.16 1.46 12.31
CA HIS A 452 25.96 0.60 11.46
C HIS A 452 26.85 -0.37 12.25
N VAL A 453 27.44 0.10 13.37
CA VAL A 453 28.39 -0.68 14.16
C VAL A 453 27.75 -1.95 14.70
N THR A 454 26.52 -1.87 15.18
CA THR A 454 25.80 -3.02 15.76
C THR A 454 25.44 -4.04 14.67
N PHE A 455 25.09 -3.59 13.47
CA PHE A 455 24.71 -4.47 12.37
C PHE A 455 25.90 -5.11 11.67
N ALA A 456 27.00 -4.38 11.49
CA ALA A 456 28.21 -4.91 10.87
C ALA A 456 28.78 -6.09 11.68
N GLU A 457 28.71 -6.04 13.01
CA GLU A 457 29.10 -7.16 13.87
C GLU A 457 28.13 -8.35 13.77
N GLN A 458 26.81 -8.07 13.72
CA GLN A 458 25.77 -9.09 13.64
C GLN A 458 25.76 -9.85 12.30
N PHE A 459 26.08 -9.17 11.20
CA PHE A 459 25.99 -9.71 9.83
C PHE A 459 27.33 -9.79 9.10
N LYS A 460 28.46 -9.82 9.83
CA LYS A 460 29.82 -9.89 9.26
C LYS A 460 30.03 -10.94 8.17
N ASP A 461 29.26 -12.05 8.22
CA ASP A 461 29.36 -13.17 7.29
C ASP A 461 28.44 -13.01 6.05
N ASN A 462 27.68 -11.92 5.95
CA ASN A 462 26.78 -11.62 4.83
C ASN A 462 26.97 -10.15 4.34
N PRO A 463 27.89 -9.93 3.37
CA PRO A 463 28.21 -8.58 2.88
C PRO A 463 27.04 -7.88 2.17
N GLU A 464 26.16 -8.63 1.50
CA GLU A 464 24.96 -8.05 0.85
C GLU A 464 24.02 -7.45 1.90
N ARG A 465 23.83 -8.16 3.02
CA ARG A 465 23.00 -7.67 4.13
C ARG A 465 23.63 -6.47 4.82
N ILE A 466 24.96 -6.42 4.95
CA ILE A 466 25.66 -5.23 5.48
C ILE A 466 25.40 -4.03 4.57
N ARG A 467 25.58 -4.19 3.25
CA ARG A 467 25.34 -3.12 2.27
C ARG A 467 23.90 -2.60 2.33
N HIS A 468 22.92 -3.50 2.40
CA HIS A 468 21.51 -3.12 2.56
C HIS A 468 21.27 -2.30 3.84
N MET A 469 21.86 -2.71 4.97
CA MET A 469 21.72 -1.96 6.22
C MET A 469 22.44 -0.60 6.17
N GLU A 470 23.58 -0.50 5.48
CA GLU A 470 24.28 0.76 5.23
C GLU A 470 23.45 1.73 4.40
N GLY A 471 22.85 1.26 3.30
CA GLY A 471 21.93 2.05 2.49
C GLY A 471 20.75 2.56 3.32
N ARG A 472 20.10 1.66 4.07
CA ARG A 472 19.00 2.02 4.98
C ARG A 472 19.40 3.06 6.03
N HIS A 473 20.61 2.95 6.60
CA HIS A 473 21.12 3.92 7.57
C HIS A 473 21.33 5.30 6.94
N ARG A 474 21.99 5.37 5.77
CA ARG A 474 22.19 6.63 5.02
C ARG A 474 20.86 7.31 4.70
N ARG A 475 19.86 6.55 4.22
CA ARG A 475 18.51 7.06 3.94
C ARG A 475 17.83 7.58 5.19
N ALA A 476 17.90 6.85 6.30
CA ALA A 476 17.33 7.30 7.56
C ALA A 476 17.96 8.62 8.06
N GLN A 477 19.28 8.80 7.86
CA GLN A 477 19.96 10.05 8.16
C GLN A 477 19.50 11.20 7.24
N LYS A 478 19.42 10.96 5.93
CA LYS A 478 18.94 11.97 4.96
C LYS A 478 17.50 12.39 5.27
N GLN A 479 16.60 11.43 5.48
CA GLN A 479 15.20 11.71 5.87
C GLN A 479 15.13 12.50 7.17
N TRP A 480 15.93 12.15 8.18
CA TRP A 480 15.95 12.91 9.42
C TRP A 480 16.36 14.38 9.18
N ALA A 481 17.41 14.64 8.38
CA ALA A 481 17.82 16.00 8.05
C ALA A 481 16.71 16.81 7.37
N VAL A 482 16.03 16.24 6.36
CA VAL A 482 14.88 16.87 5.68
C VAL A 482 13.77 17.23 6.67
N TYR A 483 13.41 16.29 7.55
CA TYR A 483 12.37 16.51 8.56
C TYR A 483 12.77 17.54 9.62
N GLU A 484 14.05 17.64 9.96
CA GLU A 484 14.56 18.67 10.86
C GLU A 484 14.44 20.07 10.22
N GLU A 485 14.80 20.21 8.94
CA GLU A 485 14.63 21.47 8.21
C GLU A 485 13.16 21.85 8.04
N ALA A 486 12.31 20.89 7.68
CA ALA A 486 10.86 21.09 7.60
C ALA A 486 10.26 21.53 8.94
N PHE A 487 10.69 20.93 10.05
CA PHE A 487 10.26 21.32 11.39
C PHE A 487 10.69 22.75 11.74
N VAL A 488 11.94 23.13 11.44
CA VAL A 488 12.44 24.50 11.69
C VAL A 488 11.67 25.53 10.87
N ALA A 489 11.45 25.27 9.58
CA ALA A 489 10.69 26.15 8.70
C ALA A 489 9.24 26.31 9.18
N SER A 490 8.57 25.20 9.50
CA SER A 490 7.18 25.23 9.98
C SER A 490 7.07 25.95 11.33
N LYS A 491 8.06 25.77 12.22
CA LYS A 491 8.09 26.45 13.51
C LYS A 491 8.22 27.97 13.35
N PHE A 492 9.03 28.41 12.40
CA PHE A 492 9.14 29.83 12.06
C PHE A 492 7.80 30.38 11.56
N ASP A 493 7.13 29.67 10.64
CA ASP A 493 5.83 30.07 10.10
C ASP A 493 4.75 30.12 11.19
N ALA A 494 4.73 29.13 12.09
CA ALA A 494 3.78 29.10 13.20
C ALA A 494 3.98 30.26 14.18
N GLU A 495 5.23 30.61 14.53
CA GLU A 495 5.50 31.78 15.37
C GLU A 495 5.15 33.09 14.67
N HIS A 496 5.33 33.17 13.34
CA HIS A 496 4.96 34.35 12.56
C HIS A 496 3.44 34.54 12.48
N LEU A 497 2.69 33.45 12.24
CA LEU A 497 1.24 33.48 12.06
C LEU A 497 0.47 33.49 13.39
N ARG A 498 1.02 32.87 14.44
CA ARG A 498 0.39 32.72 15.77
C ARG A 498 1.40 32.96 16.90
N PRO A 499 1.90 34.19 17.06
CA PRO A 499 2.97 34.48 18.03
C PRO A 499 2.60 34.09 19.46
N GLY A 500 3.47 33.30 20.10
CA GLY A 500 3.34 32.91 21.51
C GLY A 500 2.17 31.99 21.86
N VAL A 501 1.41 31.48 20.89
CA VAL A 501 0.33 30.51 21.14
C VAL A 501 0.89 29.08 21.02
N THR A 502 0.67 28.26 22.04
CA THR A 502 1.08 26.85 22.00
C THR A 502 0.01 25.94 21.36
N PHE A 503 0.44 24.78 20.87
CA PHE A 503 -0.47 23.75 20.34
C PHE A 503 -1.57 23.38 21.33
N GLN A 504 -1.20 23.14 22.60
CA GLN A 504 -2.15 22.77 23.65
C GLN A 504 -3.15 23.88 23.97
N GLU A 505 -2.75 25.15 23.96
CA GLU A 505 -3.67 26.26 24.18
C GLU A 505 -4.66 26.43 23.02
N ALA A 506 -4.21 26.21 21.79
CA ALA A 506 -5.05 26.32 20.60
C ALA A 506 -6.06 25.17 20.48
N THR A 507 -5.62 23.93 20.72
CA THR A 507 -6.41 22.72 20.41
C THR A 507 -7.01 22.05 21.65
N GLY A 508 -6.49 22.34 22.84
CA GLY A 508 -6.79 21.58 24.06
C GLY A 508 -6.16 20.18 24.10
N ILE A 509 -5.36 19.80 23.11
CA ILE A 509 -4.68 18.50 22.99
C ILE A 509 -3.25 18.65 23.49
N LYS A 510 -2.80 17.72 24.34
CA LYS A 510 -1.47 17.80 24.97
C LYS A 510 -0.33 17.62 23.95
N SER A 511 -0.46 16.64 23.05
CA SER A 511 0.58 16.21 22.11
C SER A 511 -0.05 15.30 21.04
N LEU A 512 0.52 15.28 19.84
CA LEU A 512 0.23 14.26 18.81
C LEU A 512 1.17 13.05 18.88
N GLY A 513 2.17 13.11 19.76
CA GLY A 513 3.15 12.05 19.94
C GLY A 513 2.57 10.83 20.65
N ARG A 514 3.46 9.85 20.88
CA ARG A 514 3.15 8.66 21.68
C ARG A 514 2.58 9.05 23.05
N GLU A 515 1.68 8.22 23.54
CA GLU A 515 1.19 8.35 24.91
C GLU A 515 2.33 8.10 25.88
N ASP A 516 2.50 9.00 26.84
CA ASP A 516 3.48 8.82 27.88
C ASP A 516 3.24 7.52 28.67
N THR A 517 4.30 6.98 29.24
CA THR A 517 4.28 5.68 29.93
C THR A 517 3.20 5.62 31.02
N LEU A 518 2.95 6.74 31.72
CA LEU A 518 1.89 6.83 32.73
C LEU A 518 0.48 6.72 32.13
N SER A 519 0.23 7.38 31.01
CA SER A 519 -1.04 7.31 30.28
C SER A 519 -1.29 5.90 29.74
N SER A 520 -0.26 5.27 29.17
CA SER A 520 -0.33 3.87 28.73
C SER A 520 -0.64 2.91 29.89
N ILE A 521 0.00 3.09 31.05
CA ILE A 521 -0.28 2.30 32.27
C ILE A 521 -1.74 2.49 32.73
N ALA A 522 -2.27 3.72 32.69
CA ALA A 522 -3.64 4.00 33.06
C ALA A 522 -4.63 3.33 32.10
N SER A 523 -4.40 3.41 30.79
CA SER A 523 -5.19 2.72 29.76
C SER A 523 -5.20 1.20 29.98
N GLN A 524 -4.03 0.60 30.20
CA GLN A 524 -3.92 -0.84 30.47
C GLN A 524 -4.66 -1.28 31.74
N LYS A 525 -4.70 -0.43 32.78
CA LYS A 525 -5.48 -0.69 34.00
C LYS A 525 -6.99 -0.70 33.72
N ASN A 526 -7.48 0.23 32.91
CA ASN A 526 -8.89 0.28 32.50
C ASN A 526 -9.29 -0.98 31.70
N VAL A 527 -8.43 -1.41 30.76
CA VAL A 527 -8.66 -2.66 29.99
C VAL A 527 -8.72 -3.88 30.91
N ILE A 528 -7.82 -3.98 31.89
CA ILE A 528 -7.82 -5.06 32.88
C ILE A 528 -9.12 -5.05 33.71
N GLU A 529 -9.54 -3.90 34.20
CA GLU A 529 -10.79 -3.76 34.97
C GLU A 529 -12.03 -4.13 34.12
N TYR A 530 -12.04 -3.75 32.85
CA TYR A 530 -13.09 -4.16 31.91
C TYR A 530 -13.11 -5.69 31.72
N LEU A 531 -11.97 -6.31 31.42
CA LEU A 531 -11.88 -7.75 31.22
C LEU A 531 -12.26 -8.54 32.47
N GLU A 532 -11.90 -8.07 33.67
CA GLU A 532 -12.30 -8.68 34.93
C GLU A 532 -13.83 -8.68 35.11
N ARG A 533 -14.48 -7.54 34.84
CA ARG A 533 -15.94 -7.43 34.89
C ARG A 533 -16.62 -8.30 33.84
N TYR A 534 -16.09 -8.34 32.63
CA TYR A 534 -16.63 -9.17 31.55
C TYR A 534 -16.52 -10.66 31.86
N VAL A 535 -15.34 -11.16 32.27
CA VAL A 535 -15.16 -12.56 32.70
C VAL A 535 -16.11 -12.92 33.83
N GLN A 536 -16.30 -12.02 34.80
CA GLN A 536 -17.24 -12.26 35.89
C GLN A 536 -18.68 -12.36 35.40
N SER A 537 -19.08 -11.51 34.45
CA SER A 537 -20.42 -11.52 33.85
C SER A 537 -20.66 -12.81 33.04
N VAL A 538 -19.67 -13.28 32.27
CA VAL A 538 -19.72 -14.58 31.58
C VAL A 538 -19.86 -15.73 32.58
N ARG A 539 -19.11 -15.71 33.70
CA ARG A 539 -19.25 -16.72 34.77
C ARG A 539 -20.62 -16.68 35.45
N ASP A 540 -21.21 -15.51 35.59
CA ASP A 540 -22.56 -15.38 36.15
C ASP A 540 -23.61 -15.89 35.17
N PHE A 541 -23.45 -15.65 33.87
CA PHE A 541 -24.24 -16.28 32.82
C PHE A 541 -24.10 -17.81 32.85
N ALA A 542 -22.88 -18.32 33.01
CA ALA A 542 -22.59 -19.77 33.07
C ALA A 542 -23.43 -20.50 34.14
N LYS A 543 -23.70 -19.84 35.27
CA LYS A 543 -24.53 -20.40 36.36
C LYS A 543 -26.00 -20.60 35.97
N THR A 544 -26.46 -19.92 34.92
CA THR A 544 -27.83 -20.03 34.42
C THR A 544 -28.01 -21.17 33.41
N VAL A 545 -26.90 -21.69 32.85
CA VAL A 545 -26.92 -22.73 31.81
C VAL A 545 -27.29 -24.10 32.43
N PRO A 546 -28.34 -24.79 31.94
CA PRO A 546 -28.74 -26.10 32.42
C PRO A 546 -27.69 -27.18 32.14
N GLN A 547 -27.56 -28.14 33.06
CA GLN A 547 -26.59 -29.25 32.95
C GLN A 547 -26.78 -30.12 31.70
N ASN A 548 -27.98 -30.15 31.11
CA ASN A 548 -28.27 -30.89 29.89
C ASN A 548 -27.94 -30.11 28.60
N ALA A 549 -27.50 -28.85 28.68
CA ALA A 549 -27.11 -28.02 27.55
C ALA A 549 -25.59 -28.04 27.33
N LEU A 550 -25.03 -29.21 27.01
CA LEU A 550 -23.58 -29.43 26.93
C LEU A 550 -22.87 -28.48 25.94
N ALA A 551 -23.48 -28.20 24.78
CA ALA A 551 -22.93 -27.26 23.79
C ALA A 551 -22.84 -25.83 24.34
N GLY A 552 -23.89 -25.36 25.04
CA GLY A 552 -23.90 -24.06 25.69
C GLY A 552 -22.85 -23.95 26.80
N ILE A 553 -22.68 -24.99 27.62
CA ILE A 553 -21.62 -25.03 28.65
C ILE A 553 -20.24 -24.92 28.00
N ALA A 554 -19.99 -25.67 26.92
CA ALA A 554 -18.72 -25.64 26.21
C ALA A 554 -18.43 -24.25 25.60
N ALA A 555 -19.42 -23.62 24.97
CA ALA A 555 -19.28 -22.29 24.39
C ALA A 555 -18.93 -21.23 25.45
N VAL A 556 -19.59 -21.26 26.60
CA VAL A 556 -19.33 -20.33 27.71
C VAL A 556 -17.94 -20.57 28.32
N GLU A 557 -17.54 -21.83 28.50
CA GLU A 557 -16.22 -22.17 29.05
C GLU A 557 -15.08 -21.73 28.13
N ILE A 558 -15.22 -21.89 26.81
CA ILE A 558 -14.25 -21.39 25.82
C ILE A 558 -14.10 -19.87 25.94
N GLU A 559 -15.20 -19.14 26.06
CA GLU A 559 -15.18 -17.68 26.22
C GLU A 559 -14.46 -17.26 27.52
N ILE A 560 -14.72 -17.96 28.64
CA ILE A 560 -14.04 -17.70 29.92
C ILE A 560 -12.54 -17.91 29.77
N GLN A 561 -12.11 -19.06 29.25
CA GLN A 561 -10.68 -19.41 29.11
C GLN A 561 -9.94 -18.41 28.22
N ARG A 562 -10.58 -18.01 27.13
CA ARG A 562 -10.03 -17.02 26.20
C ARG A 562 -9.84 -15.66 26.88
N ASN A 563 -10.85 -15.16 27.59
CA ASN A 563 -10.76 -13.86 28.26
C ASN A 563 -9.82 -13.89 29.47
N GLU A 564 -9.71 -15.01 30.18
CA GLU A 564 -8.70 -15.20 31.24
C GLU A 564 -7.26 -15.17 30.71
N LYS A 565 -7.04 -15.73 29.52
CA LYS A 565 -5.74 -15.62 28.83
C LYS A 565 -5.45 -14.17 28.47
N SER A 566 -6.37 -13.46 27.84
CA SER A 566 -6.23 -12.03 27.51
C SER A 566 -5.97 -11.17 28.75
N LEU A 567 -6.62 -11.47 29.87
CA LEU A 567 -6.40 -10.81 31.16
C LEU A 567 -4.99 -11.07 31.70
N THR A 568 -4.49 -12.29 31.56
CA THR A 568 -3.13 -12.68 31.97
C THR A 568 -2.09 -11.93 31.14
N ASP A 569 -2.28 -11.87 29.82
CA ASP A 569 -1.38 -11.16 28.90
C ASP A 569 -1.40 -9.65 29.17
N SER A 570 -2.58 -9.06 29.42
CA SER A 570 -2.72 -7.64 29.76
C SER A 570 -2.02 -7.30 31.07
N ARG A 571 -2.16 -8.13 32.11
CA ARG A 571 -1.44 -7.95 33.38
C ARG A 571 0.07 -8.10 33.22
N LYS A 572 0.54 -8.96 32.33
CA LYS A 572 1.96 -9.11 32.01
C LYS A 572 2.50 -7.85 31.32
N ARG A 573 1.77 -7.29 30.35
CA ARG A 573 2.11 -6.02 29.69
C ARG A 573 2.17 -4.88 30.71
N LEU A 574 1.17 -4.76 31.59
CA LEU A 574 1.14 -3.77 32.66
C LEU A 574 2.37 -3.83 33.56
N LYS A 575 2.75 -5.03 34.02
CA LYS A 575 3.99 -5.20 34.81
C LYS A 575 5.24 -4.79 34.03
N GLY A 576 5.26 -5.03 32.72
CA GLY A 576 6.34 -4.58 31.83
C GLY A 576 6.43 -3.05 31.78
N SER A 577 5.31 -2.37 31.56
CA SER A 577 5.25 -0.90 31.52
C SER A 577 5.57 -0.29 32.90
N GLU A 578 5.07 -0.84 34.00
CA GLU A 578 5.40 -0.38 35.36
C GLU A 578 6.90 -0.58 35.69
N LYS A 579 7.48 -1.68 35.23
CA LYS A 579 8.93 -1.91 35.34
C LYS A 579 9.72 -0.90 34.52
N TRP A 580 9.31 -0.66 33.27
CA TRP A 580 9.93 0.33 32.40
C TRP A 580 9.91 1.73 33.04
N LEU A 581 8.76 2.14 33.57
CA LEU A 581 8.59 3.40 34.29
C LEU A 581 9.55 3.52 35.50
N ALA A 582 9.76 2.43 36.23
CA ALA A 582 10.68 2.41 37.38
C ALA A 582 12.16 2.51 36.96
N GLU A 583 12.53 1.94 35.81
CA GLU A 583 13.91 1.92 35.30
C GLU A 583 14.29 3.20 34.55
N HIS A 584 13.37 3.76 33.76
CA HIS A 584 13.64 4.82 32.80
C HIS A 584 12.88 6.13 33.09
N GLY A 585 11.96 6.13 34.07
CA GLY A 585 11.08 7.25 34.34
C GLY A 585 9.92 7.34 33.34
N ASN A 586 9.16 8.44 33.39
CA ASN A 586 8.09 8.68 32.43
C ASN A 586 8.70 9.10 31.09
N THR A 587 8.66 8.20 30.11
CA THR A 587 9.07 8.48 28.73
C THR A 587 7.85 8.69 27.86
N ASP A 588 7.97 9.59 26.89
CA ASP A 588 7.03 9.77 25.78
C ASP A 588 7.11 8.58 24.81
#